data_AF-A0A9D1Q1E3-F1
#
_entry.id   AF-A0A9D1Q1E3-F1
#
_cell.length_a   1.000
_cell.length_b   1.000
_cell.length_c   1.000
_cell.angle_alpha   90.00
_cell.angle_beta   90.00
_cell.angle_gamma   90.00
#
_symmetry.space_group_name_H-M   'P 1'
#
loop_
_entity.id
_entity.type
_entity.pdbx_description
1 polymer ?
#
loop_
_entity_poly.entity_id
_entity_poly.type
_entity_poly.pdbx_seq_one_letter_code
_entity_poly.pdbx_strand_id
1 'polypeptide(L)'
;MKTGEKQLYVSPKKRRICNIADAAIILAAATVAVLSYFDIIPLRFSSIINGVILSALGIVFFVNALIQGNSVSMWLAFCFIVPAVMSFLCKYGITSYGEIYPVYIALPGIACLGAMIISREFWRLTKAALVFFIAAAIFVPHAAGALGMGWTLAMLAGYLVILAAALIVYLNKGEKK
;
A
#
# COMPACT_ATOMS: atom_id res chain seq x y z
N MET A 1 27.23 16.89 10.71
CA MET A 1 26.04 16.34 10.04
C MET A 1 25.51 17.35 9.03
N LYS A 2 25.71 17.11 7.72
CA LYS A 2 24.98 17.80 6.65
C LYS A 2 24.08 16.76 5.98
N THR A 3 22.95 16.48 6.58
CA THR A 3 21.88 15.68 5.99
C THR A 3 20.65 16.56 5.88
N GLY A 4 20.77 17.62 5.08
CA GLY A 4 19.57 18.19 4.48
C GLY A 4 19.09 17.18 3.45
N GLU A 5 17.89 16.62 3.63
CA GLU A 5 17.25 15.82 2.60
C GLU A 5 17.31 16.61 1.29
N LYS A 6 18.05 16.10 0.31
CA LYS A 6 18.00 16.66 -1.03
C LYS A 6 16.58 16.42 -1.54
N GLN A 7 15.74 17.46 -1.49
CA GLN A 7 14.45 17.42 -2.15
C GLN A 7 14.67 16.97 -3.59
N LEU A 8 13.88 15.98 -4.01
CA LEU A 8 13.98 15.41 -5.34
C LEU A 8 13.59 16.51 -6.33
N TYR A 9 14.58 17.14 -6.97
CA TYR A 9 14.33 18.23 -7.90
C TYR A 9 13.58 17.66 -9.12
N VAL A 10 12.31 18.02 -9.23
CA VAL A 10 11.49 17.65 -10.38
C VAL A 10 11.65 18.72 -11.46
N SER A 11 12.27 18.36 -12.57
CA SER A 11 12.44 19.30 -13.68
C SER A 11 11.08 19.76 -14.22
N PRO A 12 10.97 21.00 -14.76
CA PRO A 12 9.71 21.50 -15.32
C PRO A 12 9.12 20.61 -16.41
N LYS A 13 9.97 19.88 -17.15
CA LYS A 13 9.54 18.90 -18.16
C LYS A 13 8.88 17.68 -17.49
N LYS A 14 9.52 17.08 -16.48
CA LYS A 14 8.94 15.95 -15.74
C LYS A 14 7.61 16.34 -15.09
N ARG A 15 7.53 17.52 -14.50
CA ARG A 15 6.30 18.05 -13.89
C ARG A 15 5.15 18.18 -14.90
N ARG A 16 5.42 18.71 -16.10
CA ARG A 16 4.41 18.79 -17.17
C ARG A 16 3.89 17.42 -17.59
N ILE A 17 4.78 16.44 -17.75
CA ILE A 17 4.39 15.07 -18.11
C ILE A 17 3.54 14.44 -17.00
N CYS A 18 3.92 14.60 -15.73
CA CYS A 18 3.14 14.14 -14.58
C CYS A 18 1.72 14.74 -14.61
N ASN A 19 1.60 16.06 -14.76
CA ASN A 19 0.30 16.72 -14.78
C ASN A 19 -0.61 16.22 -15.93
N ILE A 20 -0.04 15.97 -17.11
CA ILE A 20 -0.80 15.43 -18.26
C ILE A 20 -1.28 14.01 -17.96
N ALA A 21 -0.40 13.16 -17.41
CA ALA A 21 -0.76 11.80 -17.02
C ALA A 21 -1.84 11.80 -15.94
N ASP A 22 -1.67 12.62 -14.90
CA ASP A 22 -2.63 12.75 -13.80
C ASP A 22 -4.00 13.18 -14.31
N ALA A 23 -4.06 14.18 -15.20
CA ALA A 23 -5.31 14.61 -15.81
C ALA A 23 -5.98 13.48 -16.61
N ALA A 24 -5.23 12.73 -17.42
CA ALA A 24 -5.76 11.63 -18.20
C ALA A 24 -6.32 10.49 -17.30
N ILE A 25 -5.61 10.12 -16.24
CA ILE A 25 -6.03 9.09 -15.29
C ILE A 25 -7.30 9.53 -14.54
N ILE A 26 -7.33 10.77 -14.05
CA ILE A 26 -8.48 11.33 -13.32
C ILE A 26 -9.69 11.42 -14.24
N LEU A 27 -9.53 11.88 -15.49
CA LEU A 27 -10.62 11.94 -16.47
C LEU A 27 -11.17 10.55 -16.79
N ALA A 28 -10.31 9.53 -16.93
CA ALA A 28 -10.76 8.15 -17.14
C ALA A 28 -11.56 7.63 -15.94
N ALA A 29 -11.08 7.86 -14.72
CA ALA A 29 -11.78 7.45 -13.50
C ALA A 29 -13.14 8.18 -13.33
N ALA A 30 -13.17 9.48 -13.58
CA ALA A 30 -14.39 10.29 -13.57
C ALA A 30 -15.38 9.82 -14.64
N THR A 31 -14.91 9.48 -15.83
CA THR A 31 -15.75 8.93 -16.91
C THR A 31 -16.42 7.63 -16.46
N VAL A 32 -15.67 6.68 -15.90
CA VAL A 32 -16.23 5.43 -15.37
C VAL A 32 -17.27 5.72 -14.28
N ALA A 33 -16.95 6.62 -13.35
CA ALA A 33 -17.85 7.01 -12.27
C ALA A 33 -19.17 7.62 -12.78
N VAL A 34 -19.10 8.55 -13.73
CA VAL A 34 -20.27 9.22 -14.35
C VAL A 34 -21.12 8.22 -15.14
N LEU A 35 -20.49 7.41 -16.00
CA LEU A 35 -21.22 6.42 -16.80
C LEU A 35 -21.93 5.39 -15.92
N SER A 36 -21.31 5.00 -14.80
CA SER A 36 -21.92 4.13 -13.79
C SER A 36 -23.02 4.79 -12.97
N TYR A 37 -22.95 6.09 -12.75
CA TYR A 37 -23.97 6.82 -12.00
C TYR A 37 -25.27 6.98 -12.81
N PHE A 38 -25.15 7.19 -14.12
CA PHE A 38 -26.28 7.29 -15.05
C PHE A 38 -26.72 5.93 -15.62
N ASP A 39 -26.23 4.81 -15.08
CA ASP A 39 -26.55 3.45 -15.53
C ASP A 39 -26.32 3.23 -17.05
N ILE A 40 -25.39 3.96 -17.66
CA ILE A 40 -25.00 3.81 -19.07
C ILE A 40 -24.18 2.53 -19.26
N ILE A 41 -23.41 2.14 -18.24
CA ILE A 41 -22.66 0.88 -18.19
C ILE A 41 -23.19 0.00 -17.06
N PRO A 42 -23.13 -1.35 -17.18
CA PRO A 42 -23.70 -2.29 -16.22
C PRO A 42 -22.85 -2.43 -14.95
N LEU A 43 -22.45 -1.32 -14.35
CA LEU A 43 -21.67 -1.26 -13.12
C LEU A 43 -22.34 -0.28 -12.16
N ARG A 44 -22.90 -0.82 -11.06
CA ARG A 44 -23.55 -0.01 -10.03
C ARG A 44 -22.55 0.94 -9.38
N PHE A 45 -22.78 2.25 -9.47
CA PHE A 45 -21.90 3.29 -8.93
C PHE A 45 -21.46 3.04 -7.48
N SER A 46 -22.43 2.78 -6.59
CA SER A 46 -22.18 2.61 -5.16
C SER A 46 -21.28 1.42 -4.82
N SER A 47 -21.16 0.43 -5.70
CA SER A 47 -20.32 -0.76 -5.47
C SER A 47 -18.91 -0.61 -6.04
N ILE A 48 -18.67 0.31 -6.97
CA ILE A 48 -17.36 0.48 -7.63
C ILE A 48 -16.59 1.71 -7.19
N ILE A 49 -17.26 2.75 -6.69
CA ILE A 49 -16.67 4.09 -6.60
C ILE A 49 -15.41 4.12 -5.73
N ASN A 50 -15.39 3.36 -4.63
CA ASN A 50 -14.20 3.26 -3.77
C ASN A 50 -13.02 2.64 -4.52
N GLY A 51 -13.24 1.50 -5.21
CA GLY A 51 -12.20 0.86 -6.03
C GLY A 51 -11.69 1.78 -7.14
N VAL A 52 -12.60 2.52 -7.80
CA VAL A 52 -12.25 3.48 -8.87
C VAL A 52 -11.37 4.62 -8.35
N ILE A 53 -11.75 5.26 -7.23
CA ILE A 53 -10.98 6.36 -6.63
C ILE A 53 -9.60 5.87 -6.17
N LEU A 54 -9.55 4.73 -5.48
CA LEU A 54 -8.29 4.15 -5.00
C LEU A 54 -7.39 3.75 -6.17
N SER A 55 -7.94 3.15 -7.23
CA SER A 55 -7.17 2.86 -8.45
C SER A 55 -6.63 4.13 -9.10
N ALA A 56 -7.43 5.19 -9.22
CA ALA A 56 -6.98 6.44 -9.83
C ALA A 56 -5.80 7.04 -9.06
N LEU A 57 -5.93 7.18 -7.73
CA LEU A 57 -4.86 7.68 -6.86
C LEU A 57 -3.61 6.79 -6.94
N GLY A 58 -3.80 5.47 -6.90
CA GLY A 58 -2.71 4.51 -7.00
C GLY A 58 -1.94 4.61 -8.31
N ILE A 59 -2.64 4.71 -9.45
CA ILE A 59 -2.03 4.84 -10.77
C ILE A 59 -1.34 6.21 -10.92
N VAL A 60 -1.93 7.29 -10.40
CA VAL A 60 -1.31 8.63 -10.34
C VAL A 60 0.03 8.56 -9.62
N PHE A 61 0.05 8.02 -8.40
CA PHE A 61 1.29 7.88 -7.64
C PHE A 61 2.28 6.96 -8.33
N PHE A 62 1.81 5.87 -8.96
CA PHE A 62 2.66 4.91 -9.67
C PHE A 62 3.38 5.55 -10.87
N VAL A 63 2.63 6.23 -11.74
CA VAL A 63 3.17 6.89 -12.93
C VAL A 63 4.12 8.01 -12.53
N ASN A 64 3.72 8.82 -11.54
CA ASN A 64 4.57 9.89 -11.03
C ASN A 64 5.86 9.34 -10.41
N ALA A 65 5.79 8.21 -9.69
CA ALA A 65 6.95 7.53 -9.17
C ALA A 65 7.91 7.12 -10.28
N LEU A 66 7.42 6.51 -11.37
CA LEU A 66 8.24 6.10 -12.51
C LEU A 66 8.90 7.28 -13.24
N ILE A 67 8.16 8.36 -13.48
CA ILE A 67 8.70 9.56 -14.16
C ILE A 67 9.76 10.25 -13.30
N GLN A 68 9.49 10.38 -12.00
CA GLN A 68 10.33 11.14 -11.09
C GLN A 68 11.48 10.30 -10.50
N GLY A 69 11.36 8.98 -10.47
CA GLY A 69 12.27 8.09 -9.77
C GLY A 69 12.11 8.20 -8.25
N ASN A 70 10.88 8.33 -7.75
CA ASN A 70 10.58 8.55 -6.34
C ASN A 70 10.02 7.28 -5.67
N SER A 71 10.79 6.70 -4.74
CA SER A 71 10.40 5.49 -4.01
C SER A 71 9.25 5.70 -3.03
N VAL A 72 9.07 6.90 -2.47
CA VAL A 72 7.93 7.24 -1.59
C VAL A 72 6.64 7.30 -2.38
N SER A 73 6.66 7.92 -3.56
CA SER A 73 5.51 7.89 -4.48
C SER A 73 5.17 6.45 -4.89
N MET A 74 6.17 5.60 -5.11
CA MET A 74 5.93 4.18 -5.42
C MET A 74 5.32 3.45 -4.22
N TRP A 75 5.80 3.71 -3.00
CA TRP A 75 5.22 3.15 -1.78
C TRP A 75 3.73 3.55 -1.65
N LEU A 76 3.42 4.84 -1.81
CA LEU A 76 2.04 5.35 -1.79
C LEU A 76 1.18 4.71 -2.88
N ALA A 77 1.73 4.52 -4.09
CA ALA A 77 1.02 3.87 -5.18
C ALA A 77 0.47 2.50 -4.76
N PHE A 78 1.30 1.67 -4.13
CA PHE A 78 0.87 0.36 -3.65
C PHE A 78 -0.10 0.44 -2.47
N CYS A 79 0.01 1.45 -1.61
CA CYS A 79 -0.98 1.72 -0.55
C CYS A 79 -2.39 1.99 -1.09
N PHE A 80 -2.52 2.45 -2.35
CA PHE A 80 -3.81 2.68 -3.00
C PHE A 80 -4.22 1.55 -3.96
N ILE A 81 -3.27 1.00 -4.74
CA ILE A 81 -3.52 -0.09 -5.69
C ILE A 81 -4.00 -1.35 -4.96
N VAL A 82 -3.36 -1.74 -3.86
CA VAL A 82 -3.70 -2.99 -3.17
C VAL A 82 -5.15 -2.93 -2.61
N PRO A 83 -5.57 -1.89 -1.87
CA PRO A 83 -6.98 -1.77 -1.47
C PRO A 83 -7.95 -1.68 -2.65
N ALA A 84 -7.58 -1.05 -3.76
CA ALA A 84 -8.41 -1.01 -4.95
C ALA A 84 -8.65 -2.41 -5.54
N VAL A 85 -7.57 -3.19 -5.70
CA VAL A 85 -7.66 -4.59 -6.16
C VAL A 85 -8.55 -5.40 -5.22
N MET A 86 -8.33 -5.29 -3.91
CA MET A 86 -9.16 -5.99 -2.92
C MET A 86 -10.64 -5.58 -2.99
N SER A 87 -10.93 -4.30 -3.18
CA SER A 87 -12.30 -3.80 -3.36
C SER A 87 -12.99 -4.42 -4.58
N PHE A 88 -12.27 -4.55 -5.70
CA PHE A 88 -12.80 -5.22 -6.89
C PHE A 88 -12.97 -6.72 -6.68
N LEU A 89 -12.01 -7.41 -6.04
CA LEU A 89 -12.14 -8.84 -5.74
C LEU A 89 -13.37 -9.14 -4.88
N CYS A 90 -13.64 -8.32 -3.86
CA CYS A 90 -14.84 -8.44 -3.05
C CYS A 90 -16.12 -8.15 -3.84
N LYS A 91 -16.10 -7.13 -4.71
CA LYS A 91 -17.25 -6.81 -5.57
C LYS A 91 -17.61 -7.98 -6.50
N TYR A 92 -16.62 -8.65 -7.08
CA TYR A 92 -16.83 -9.78 -7.98
C TYR A 92 -17.08 -11.11 -7.25
N GLY A 93 -17.22 -11.10 -5.92
CA GLY A 93 -17.54 -12.29 -5.13
C GLY A 93 -16.41 -13.32 -5.07
N ILE A 94 -15.17 -12.94 -5.38
CA ILE A 94 -14.00 -13.83 -5.31
C ILE A 94 -13.59 -14.09 -3.86
N THR A 95 -13.84 -13.13 -2.97
CA THR A 95 -13.52 -13.19 -1.53
C THR A 95 -14.38 -12.20 -0.75
N SER A 96 -14.43 -12.30 0.57
CA SER A 96 -15.14 -11.36 1.45
C SER A 96 -14.20 -10.45 2.23
N TYR A 97 -14.69 -9.28 2.66
CA TYR A 97 -13.92 -8.34 3.50
C TYR A 97 -13.39 -9.00 4.80
N GLY A 98 -14.11 -10.00 5.32
CA GLY A 98 -13.70 -10.75 6.52
C GLY A 98 -12.53 -11.71 6.27
N GLU A 99 -12.29 -12.12 5.03
CA GLU A 99 -11.17 -13.01 4.67
C GLU A 99 -9.91 -12.22 4.31
N ILE A 100 -10.08 -11.03 3.69
CA ILE A 100 -8.96 -10.25 3.18
C ILE A 100 -8.35 -9.27 4.18
N TYR A 101 -8.92 -9.08 5.37
CA TYR A 101 -8.39 -8.06 6.30
C TYR A 101 -6.91 -8.24 6.69
N PRO A 102 -6.30 -9.45 6.71
CA PRO A 102 -4.86 -9.59 6.91
C PRO A 102 -4.03 -8.90 5.81
N VAL A 103 -4.56 -8.76 4.59
CA VAL A 103 -3.90 -8.01 3.50
C VAL A 103 -3.76 -6.54 3.86
N TYR A 104 -4.74 -5.94 4.56
CA TYR A 104 -4.64 -4.55 5.02
C TYR A 104 -3.59 -4.38 6.12
N ILE A 105 -3.36 -5.40 6.95
CA ILE A 105 -2.26 -5.42 7.94
C ILE A 105 -0.91 -5.53 7.22
N ALA A 106 -0.84 -6.35 6.17
CA ALA A 106 0.34 -6.51 5.33
C ALA A 106 0.64 -5.30 4.43
N LEU A 107 -0.32 -4.37 4.26
CA LEU A 107 -0.28 -3.30 3.27
C LEU A 107 1.01 -2.48 3.30
N PRO A 108 1.52 -2.00 4.47
CA PRO A 108 2.77 -1.25 4.50
C PRO A 108 3.97 -2.08 4.00
N GLY A 109 3.94 -3.40 4.24
CA GLY A 109 4.98 -4.32 3.77
C GLY A 109 4.89 -4.59 2.27
N ILE A 110 3.69 -4.77 1.71
CA ILE A 110 3.49 -4.85 0.26
C ILE A 110 3.99 -3.57 -0.41
N ALA A 111 3.67 -2.41 0.17
CA ALA A 111 4.15 -1.13 -0.32
C ALA A 111 5.68 -0.99 -0.23
N CYS A 112 6.33 -1.54 0.81
CA CYS A 112 7.79 -1.62 0.88
C CYS A 112 8.38 -2.47 -0.26
N LEU A 113 7.74 -3.59 -0.61
CA LEU A 113 8.15 -4.37 -1.79
C LEU A 113 7.97 -3.57 -3.08
N GLY A 114 6.84 -2.88 -3.24
CA GLY A 114 6.59 -2.00 -4.39
C GLY A 114 7.65 -0.91 -4.53
N ALA A 115 8.05 -0.28 -3.43
CA ALA A 115 9.10 0.73 -3.42
C ALA A 115 10.47 0.22 -3.91
N MET A 116 10.74 -1.09 -3.85
CA MET A 116 11.97 -1.69 -4.38
C MET A 116 12.09 -1.59 -5.90
N ILE A 117 10.99 -1.37 -6.63
CA ILE A 117 11.02 -1.16 -8.09
C ILE A 117 11.94 0.04 -8.44
N ILE A 118 11.95 1.05 -7.58
CA ILE A 118 12.73 2.28 -7.76
C ILE A 118 13.93 2.34 -6.81
N SER A 119 13.74 1.91 -5.56
CA SER A 119 14.75 1.98 -4.52
C SER A 119 15.83 0.91 -4.70
N ARG A 120 17.10 1.29 -4.52
CA ARG A 120 18.23 0.33 -4.46
C ARG A 120 18.41 -0.31 -3.08
N GLU A 121 17.57 0.04 -2.12
CA GLU A 121 17.69 -0.40 -0.73
C GLU A 121 16.88 -1.67 -0.43
N PHE A 122 17.11 -2.72 -1.23
CA PHE A 122 16.37 -3.99 -1.16
C PHE A 122 16.37 -4.57 0.26
N TRP A 123 17.53 -4.75 0.88
CA TRP A 123 17.63 -5.41 2.18
C TRP A 123 16.90 -4.67 3.31
N ARG A 124 16.94 -3.33 3.30
CA ARG A 124 16.23 -2.51 4.29
C ARG A 124 14.73 -2.62 4.10
N LEU A 125 14.26 -2.53 2.85
CA LEU A 125 12.84 -2.64 2.51
C LEU A 125 12.30 -4.05 2.76
N THR A 126 13.08 -5.11 2.54
CA THR A 126 12.65 -6.50 2.81
C THR A 126 12.45 -6.71 4.29
N LYS A 127 13.38 -6.22 5.13
CA LYS A 127 13.24 -6.28 6.59
C LYS A 127 12.02 -5.53 7.07
N ALA A 128 11.79 -4.33 6.55
CA ALA A 128 10.59 -3.56 6.86
C ALA A 128 9.31 -4.31 6.44
N ALA A 129 9.29 -4.89 5.23
CA ALA A 129 8.17 -5.66 4.74
C ALA A 129 7.87 -6.89 5.60
N LEU A 130 8.91 -7.60 6.05
CA LEU A 130 8.78 -8.78 6.89
C LEU A 130 8.07 -8.48 8.22
N VAL A 131 8.26 -7.28 8.78
CA VAL A 131 7.55 -6.86 10.00
C VAL A 131 6.04 -6.91 9.80
N PHE A 132 5.55 -6.32 8.71
CA PHE A 132 4.12 -6.29 8.43
C PHE A 132 3.58 -7.64 7.94
N PHE A 133 4.38 -8.42 7.22
CA PHE A 133 3.97 -9.77 6.80
C PHE A 133 3.85 -10.75 7.95
N ILE A 134 4.75 -10.72 8.92
CA ILE A 134 4.62 -11.56 10.12
C ILE A 134 3.37 -11.14 10.92
N ALA A 135 3.17 -9.83 11.10
CA ALA A 135 1.97 -9.33 11.76
C ALA A 135 0.70 -9.82 11.05
N ALA A 136 0.63 -9.71 9.73
CA ALA A 136 -0.50 -10.18 8.95
C ALA A 136 -0.68 -11.71 9.01
N ALA A 137 0.42 -12.47 8.95
CA ALA A 137 0.39 -13.93 9.00
C ALA A 137 -0.23 -14.47 10.30
N ILE A 138 -0.09 -13.75 11.42
CA ILE A 138 -0.76 -14.10 12.69
C ILE A 138 -2.29 -14.07 12.55
N PHE A 139 -2.83 -13.20 11.71
CA PHE A 139 -4.26 -13.05 11.48
C PHE A 139 -4.82 -14.00 10.40
N VAL A 140 -3.97 -14.63 9.58
CA VAL A 140 -4.40 -15.57 8.54
C VAL A 140 -5.17 -16.77 9.13
N PRO A 141 -4.71 -17.46 10.19
CA PRO A 141 -5.48 -18.53 10.82
C PRO A 141 -6.83 -18.08 11.37
N HIS A 142 -6.92 -16.83 11.86
CA HIS A 142 -8.20 -16.28 12.34
C HIS A 142 -9.16 -16.01 11.18
N ALA A 143 -8.67 -15.39 10.11
CA ALA A 143 -9.45 -15.16 8.89
C ALA A 143 -9.95 -16.48 8.25
N ALA A 144 -9.17 -17.56 8.37
CA ALA A 144 -9.54 -18.89 7.92
C ALA A 144 -10.47 -19.66 8.90
N GLY A 145 -10.85 -19.07 10.04
CA GLY A 145 -11.69 -19.71 11.06
C GLY A 145 -10.99 -20.80 11.88
N ALA A 146 -9.68 -20.96 11.74
CA ALA A 146 -8.90 -22.00 12.43
C ALA A 146 -8.44 -21.58 13.84
N LEU A 147 -8.41 -20.28 14.14
CA LEU A 147 -7.97 -19.74 15.43
C LEU A 147 -8.95 -18.69 15.96
N GLY A 148 -9.28 -18.77 17.24
CA GLY A 148 -10.10 -17.76 17.92
C GLY A 148 -9.33 -16.46 18.16
N MET A 149 -10.05 -15.33 18.16
CA MET A 149 -9.47 -13.98 18.28
C MET A 149 -8.57 -13.82 19.52
N GLY A 150 -8.91 -14.46 20.65
CA GLY A 150 -8.10 -14.39 21.87
C GLY A 150 -6.67 -14.92 21.67
N TRP A 151 -6.52 -16.04 20.98
CA TRP A 151 -5.20 -16.61 20.68
C TRP A 151 -4.44 -15.78 19.64
N THR A 152 -5.14 -15.27 18.63
CA THR A 152 -4.57 -14.34 17.64
C THR A 152 -3.98 -13.10 18.31
N LEU A 153 -4.71 -12.49 19.25
CA LEU A 153 -4.24 -11.33 20.00
C LEU A 153 -3.06 -11.67 20.92
N ALA A 154 -3.06 -12.84 21.57
CA ALA A 154 -1.94 -13.29 22.39
C ALA A 154 -0.66 -13.46 21.55
N MET A 155 -0.77 -14.05 20.35
CA MET A 155 0.35 -14.19 19.42
C MET A 155 0.85 -12.82 18.93
N LEU A 156 -0.07 -11.91 18.60
CA LEU A 156 0.29 -10.54 18.21
C LEU A 156 1.03 -9.81 19.35
N ALA A 157 0.56 -9.94 20.59
CA ALA A 157 1.20 -9.32 21.75
C ALA A 157 2.63 -9.85 21.94
N GLY A 158 2.82 -11.17 21.88
CA GLY A 158 4.16 -11.77 21.94
C GLY A 158 5.08 -11.29 20.82
N TYR A 159 4.55 -11.17 19.60
CA TYR A 159 5.29 -10.63 18.47
C TYR A 159 5.72 -9.17 18.67
N LEU A 160 4.82 -8.31 19.17
CA LEU A 160 5.13 -6.91 19.47
C LEU A 160 6.18 -6.75 20.56
N VAL A 161 6.16 -7.61 21.59
CA VAL A 161 7.19 -7.63 22.64
C VAL A 161 8.57 -7.97 22.07
N ILE A 162 8.65 -8.97 21.19
CA ILE A 162 9.91 -9.36 20.52
C ILE A 162 10.43 -8.22 19.64
N LEU A 163 9.55 -7.57 18.87
CA LEU A 163 9.90 -6.40 18.07
C LEU A 163 10.43 -5.25 18.91
N ALA A 164 9.76 -4.93 20.03
CA ALA A 164 10.18 -3.86 20.93
C ALA A 164 11.56 -4.16 21.54
N ALA A 165 11.80 -5.40 21.98
CA ALA A 165 13.09 -5.83 22.48
C ALA A 165 14.19 -5.71 21.41
N ALA A 166 13.92 -6.14 20.18
CA ALA A 166 14.86 -6.02 19.06
C ALA A 166 15.18 -4.54 18.74
N LEU A 167 14.18 -3.65 18.79
CA LEU A 167 14.35 -2.22 18.58
C LEU A 167 15.24 -1.59 19.67
N ILE A 168 14.98 -1.91 20.95
CA ILE A 168 15.80 -1.43 22.07
C ILE A 168 17.26 -1.87 21.91
N VAL A 169 17.50 -3.14 21.58
CA VAL A 169 18.87 -3.65 21.35
C VAL A 169 19.53 -2.93 20.17
N TYR A 170 18.79 -2.64 19.10
CA TYR A 170 19.31 -1.90 17.96
C TYR A 170 19.69 -0.46 18.32
N LEU A 171 18.83 0.26 19.04
CA LEU A 171 19.08 1.63 19.49
C LEU A 171 20.30 1.71 20.42
N ASN A 172 20.40 0.80 21.40
CA ASN A 172 21.52 0.75 22.34
C ASN A 172 22.87 0.40 21.67
N LYS A 173 22.86 -0.26 20.50
CA LYS A 173 24.07 -0.48 19.70
C LYS A 173 24.49 0.77 18.91
N GLY A 174 23.55 1.65 18.58
CA GLY A 174 23.81 2.91 17.89
C GLY A 174 24.48 3.96 18.77
N GLU A 175 24.21 3.97 20.07
CA GLU A 175 24.80 4.90 21.04
C GLU A 175 26.25 4.58 21.44
N LYS A 176 26.77 3.39 21.08
CA LYS A 176 28.16 2.99 21.38
C LYS A 176 29.17 3.41 20.31
N LYS A 177 28.88 4.45 19.52
CA LYS A 177 29.78 5.03 18.52
C LYS A 177 29.90 6.53 18.73
#